data_AF-A0A3D8VC81-F1
#
_entry.id   AF-A0A3D8VC81-F1
#
_cell.length_a   1.000
_cell.length_b   1.000
_cell.length_c   1.000
_cell.angle_alpha   90.00
_cell.angle_beta   90.00
_cell.angle_gamma   90.00
#
_symmetry.space_group_name_H-M   'P 1'
#
loop_
_entity.id
_entity.type
_entity.pdbx_description
1 polymer ?
#
loop_
_entity_poly.entity_id
_entity_poly.type
_entity_poly.pdbx_seq_one_letter_code
_entity_poly.pdbx_strand_id
1 'polypeptide(L)'
;MRARAGRARREGQVRHRARRAGAAREGAGGMRLMRAAFALSCFCALAAGVAFAQVEAEEPIGIPQSGAGLRDRDFGVVTRQFGLDRQVEMYQWRASGDGYTQVWNAAPIDSRGFAPDRANPPKLPIESRRWWASEATLDGHPIDASVLQTLGQWRVFRPNFSRLPANLAASFQPEGDGLGSAENPLEPRVGDLRIHWRELQLPPLEGKVELRDGRWRLSSSAAQAALSAANASNAVELPENQDRALLPWLLGGATVVVIAGLIWRRVRRRREA
;
A
#
# COMPACT_ATOMS: atom_id res chain seq x y z
N MET A 1 55.88 -28.64 15.26
CA MET A 1 55.44 -29.97 14.76
C MET A 1 54.96 -29.78 13.31
N ARG A 2 55.85 -29.98 12.32
CA ARG A 2 55.96 -31.18 11.44
C ARG A 2 54.63 -31.48 10.70
N ALA A 3 54.47 -31.07 9.43
CA ALA A 3 54.85 -31.75 8.17
C ALA A 3 53.81 -32.85 7.79
N ARG A 4 53.30 -33.08 6.56
CA ARG A 4 53.75 -33.08 5.14
C ARG A 4 52.46 -33.08 4.27
N ALA A 5 52.34 -32.45 3.09
CA ALA A 5 53.06 -32.56 1.80
C ALA A 5 52.60 -33.73 0.88
N GLY A 6 52.33 -33.40 -0.39
CA GLY A 6 52.40 -34.30 -1.57
C GLY A 6 51.29 -34.08 -2.60
N ARG A 7 51.50 -33.30 -3.69
CA ARG A 7 51.96 -33.70 -5.06
C ARG A 7 50.83 -34.30 -5.92
N ALA A 8 50.74 -34.18 -7.26
CA ALA A 8 51.49 -33.55 -8.37
C ALA A 8 50.54 -33.62 -9.62
N ARG A 9 50.45 -32.59 -10.48
CA ARG A 9 51.17 -32.38 -11.77
C ARG A 9 51.01 -33.47 -12.86
N ARG A 10 50.42 -33.09 -14.01
CA ARG A 10 50.69 -33.51 -15.42
C ARG A 10 50.00 -32.44 -16.30
N GLU A 11 50.67 -31.52 -16.98
CA GLU A 11 51.55 -31.62 -18.16
C GLU A 11 51.00 -32.50 -19.30
N GLY A 12 50.64 -31.83 -20.40
CA GLY A 12 50.19 -32.36 -21.68
C GLY A 12 50.37 -31.30 -22.76
N GLN A 13 51.61 -31.19 -23.21
CA GLN A 13 52.12 -30.34 -24.29
C GLN A 13 51.77 -30.96 -25.67
N VAL A 14 51.85 -30.17 -26.75
CA VAL A 14 52.50 -30.48 -28.05
C VAL A 14 51.67 -30.11 -29.30
N ARG A 15 52.11 -29.01 -29.95
CA ARG A 15 52.44 -28.81 -31.39
C ARG A 15 51.32 -29.02 -32.45
N HIS A 16 51.34 -28.53 -33.69
CA HIS A 16 52.37 -28.00 -34.59
C HIS A 16 51.67 -27.37 -35.84
N ARG A 17 52.24 -26.30 -36.42
CA ARG A 17 52.43 -26.04 -37.89
C ARG A 17 51.17 -25.87 -38.79
N ALA A 18 51.18 -25.19 -39.94
CA ALA A 18 52.08 -24.23 -40.59
C ALA A 18 51.37 -23.68 -41.86
N ARG A 19 51.81 -22.51 -42.31
CA ARG A 19 52.11 -22.11 -43.72
C ARG A 19 51.06 -22.26 -44.84
N ARG A 20 50.75 -21.12 -45.48
CA ARG A 20 51.16 -20.66 -46.85
C ARG A 20 50.20 -19.52 -47.25
N ALA A 21 50.62 -18.30 -47.59
CA ALA A 21 51.53 -17.79 -48.63
C ALA A 21 51.02 -18.02 -50.08
N GLY A 22 50.75 -16.90 -50.78
CA GLY A 22 50.43 -16.80 -52.21
C GLY A 22 49.55 -15.57 -52.48
N ALA A 23 50.10 -14.36 -52.62
CA ALA A 23 50.74 -13.79 -53.82
C ALA A 23 49.73 -13.33 -54.89
N ALA A 24 49.53 -12.01 -54.92
CA ALA A 24 49.40 -11.08 -56.04
C ALA A 24 48.88 -11.55 -57.42
N ARG A 25 47.90 -10.81 -57.94
CA ARG A 25 48.02 -10.18 -59.27
C ARG A 25 47.08 -8.98 -59.45
N GLU A 26 47.68 -7.91 -59.93
CA GLU A 26 47.05 -6.69 -60.43
C GLU A 26 46.16 -6.96 -61.66
N GLY A 27 45.15 -6.13 -61.85
CA GLY A 27 44.30 -6.14 -63.04
C GLY A 27 43.25 -5.04 -62.98
N ALA A 28 43.64 -3.86 -63.45
CA ALA A 28 42.81 -2.67 -63.59
C ALA A 28 41.51 -2.92 -64.38
N GLY A 29 40.44 -2.22 -63.98
CA GLY A 29 39.27 -2.00 -64.84
C GLY A 29 37.97 -1.98 -64.06
N GLY A 30 37.30 -0.82 -64.02
CA GLY A 30 35.89 -0.77 -63.64
C GLY A 30 35.57 0.20 -62.52
N MET A 31 35.97 1.45 -62.70
CA MET A 31 35.33 2.58 -62.06
C MET A 31 33.85 2.62 -62.48
N ARG A 32 32.97 2.03 -61.66
CA ARG A 32 31.51 2.27 -61.54
C ARG A 32 30.96 1.25 -60.53
N LEU A 33 30.14 1.72 -59.60
CA LEU A 33 29.38 0.94 -58.59
C LEU A 33 30.14 0.59 -57.30
N MET A 34 30.54 1.60 -56.53
CA MET A 34 30.87 1.40 -55.11
C MET A 34 30.16 2.46 -54.25
N ARG A 35 28.83 2.29 -54.15
CA ARG A 35 27.95 2.98 -53.18
C ARG A 35 27.07 2.01 -52.38
N ALA A 36 27.42 0.72 -52.34
CA ALA A 36 26.56 -0.32 -51.77
C ALA A 36 27.32 -1.37 -50.92
N ALA A 37 28.38 -0.97 -50.20
CA ALA A 37 29.15 -1.89 -49.36
C ALA A 37 29.50 -1.33 -47.96
N PHE A 38 28.69 -0.39 -47.45
CA PHE A 38 28.77 0.07 -46.05
C PHE A 38 27.42 0.00 -45.31
N ALA A 39 26.42 -0.65 -45.93
CA ALA A 39 25.07 -0.80 -45.35
C ALA A 39 24.77 -2.25 -44.88
N LEU A 40 25.75 -3.17 -44.96
CA LEU A 40 25.53 -4.59 -44.69
C LEU A 40 26.29 -5.14 -43.46
N SER A 41 26.77 -4.27 -42.57
CA SER A 41 27.39 -4.71 -41.30
C SER A 41 26.78 -4.05 -40.04
N CYS A 42 25.90 -3.06 -40.19
CA CYS A 42 25.14 -2.49 -39.06
C CYS A 42 23.71 -3.03 -38.94
N PHE A 43 23.24 -3.85 -39.89
CA PHE A 43 21.86 -4.35 -39.87
C PHE A 43 21.70 -5.72 -39.17
N CYS A 44 22.78 -6.49 -39.01
CA CYS A 44 22.72 -7.80 -38.32
C CYS A 44 22.95 -7.72 -36.80
N ALA A 45 23.37 -6.57 -36.25
CA ALA A 45 23.53 -6.39 -34.80
C ALA A 45 22.30 -5.74 -34.11
N LEU A 46 21.31 -5.29 -34.88
CA LEU A 46 20.06 -4.72 -34.36
C LEU A 46 18.90 -5.73 -34.27
N ALA A 47 19.11 -6.97 -34.72
CA ALA A 47 18.08 -8.02 -34.70
C ALA A 47 18.26 -9.05 -33.56
N ALA A 48 19.23 -8.86 -32.66
CA ALA A 48 19.58 -9.83 -31.61
C ALA A 48 19.18 -9.42 -30.18
N GLY A 49 18.28 -8.44 -30.01
CA GLY A 49 18.08 -7.81 -28.71
C GLY A 49 16.65 -7.39 -28.40
N VAL A 50 15.67 -8.28 -28.52
CA VAL A 50 14.45 -8.28 -27.68
C VAL A 50 13.64 -9.57 -27.91
N ALA A 51 14.28 -10.72 -27.70
CA ALA A 51 13.52 -11.89 -27.25
C ALA A 51 13.53 -11.85 -25.71
N PHE A 52 12.93 -10.81 -25.12
CA PHE A 52 12.46 -10.96 -23.75
C PHE A 52 11.38 -12.02 -23.85
N ALA A 53 11.68 -13.21 -23.33
CA ALA A 53 10.68 -14.20 -23.04
C ALA A 53 9.56 -13.48 -22.31
N GLN A 54 8.41 -13.33 -22.97
CA GLN A 54 7.17 -13.06 -22.27
C GLN A 54 6.98 -14.29 -21.41
N VAL A 55 7.50 -14.27 -20.18
CA VAL A 55 7.05 -15.18 -19.14
C VAL A 55 5.57 -14.84 -19.03
N GLU A 56 4.76 -15.72 -19.60
CA GLU A 56 3.31 -15.63 -19.54
C GLU A 56 2.98 -15.52 -18.06
N ALA A 57 2.52 -14.33 -17.65
CA ALA A 57 2.28 -14.04 -16.26
C ALA A 57 1.18 -14.99 -15.80
N GLU A 58 1.51 -15.88 -14.87
CA GLU A 58 0.54 -16.82 -14.32
C GLU A 58 -0.57 -16.00 -13.65
N GLU A 59 -1.78 -16.12 -14.18
CA GLU A 59 -2.95 -15.49 -13.60
C GLU A 59 -3.49 -16.37 -12.46
N PRO A 60 -3.87 -15.76 -11.32
CA PRO A 60 -4.48 -16.53 -10.24
C PRO A 60 -5.87 -17.01 -10.65
N ILE A 61 -6.18 -18.26 -10.31
CA ILE A 61 -7.46 -18.92 -10.65
C ILE A 61 -8.27 -19.23 -9.37
N GLY A 62 -7.58 -19.52 -8.26
CA GLY A 62 -8.20 -19.98 -7.03
C GLY A 62 -8.63 -18.87 -6.07
N ILE A 63 -9.22 -19.29 -4.96
CA ILE A 63 -9.63 -18.41 -3.87
C ILE A 63 -8.47 -18.31 -2.87
N PRO A 64 -8.04 -17.10 -2.47
CA PRO A 64 -7.05 -16.93 -1.41
C PRO A 64 -7.45 -17.64 -0.11
N GLN A 65 -6.49 -18.25 0.57
CA GLN A 65 -6.65 -18.90 1.86
C GLN A 65 -5.79 -18.17 2.90
N SER A 66 -6.34 -17.88 4.08
CA SER A 66 -5.64 -17.15 5.14
C SER A 66 -4.67 -18.00 5.97
N GLY A 67 -4.80 -19.34 5.91
CA GLY A 67 -4.07 -20.28 6.75
C GLY A 67 -4.70 -20.45 8.14
N ALA A 68 -3.87 -20.51 9.18
CA ALA A 68 -4.36 -20.59 10.56
C ALA A 68 -5.15 -19.33 10.97
N GLY A 69 -6.24 -19.53 11.74
CA GLY A 69 -7.08 -18.43 12.21
C GLY A 69 -6.34 -17.47 13.15
N LEU A 70 -6.59 -16.17 12.99
CA LEU A 70 -6.02 -15.11 13.82
C LEU A 70 -6.81 -14.96 15.11
N ARG A 71 -6.09 -14.74 16.23
CA ARG A 71 -6.69 -14.67 17.56
C ARG A 71 -6.19 -13.45 18.34
N ASP A 72 -7.13 -12.62 18.78
CA ASP A 72 -6.93 -11.71 19.89
C ASP A 72 -7.13 -12.48 21.19
N ARG A 73 -6.01 -12.76 21.87
CA ARG A 73 -6.01 -13.57 23.10
C ARG A 73 -6.60 -12.83 24.29
N ASP A 74 -6.52 -11.50 24.29
CA ASP A 74 -6.97 -10.70 25.43
C ASP A 74 -8.51 -10.83 25.56
N PHE A 75 -9.22 -10.80 24.42
CA PHE A 75 -10.68 -10.85 24.36
C PHE A 75 -11.25 -12.19 23.88
N GLY A 76 -10.39 -13.16 23.55
CA GLY A 76 -10.82 -14.46 23.01
C GLY A 76 -11.45 -14.39 21.61
N VAL A 77 -11.23 -13.29 20.88
CA VAL A 77 -11.78 -13.06 19.54
C VAL A 77 -10.96 -13.81 18.49
N VAL A 78 -11.62 -14.49 17.57
CA VAL A 78 -10.98 -15.28 16.50
C VAL A 78 -11.62 -14.95 15.15
N THR A 79 -10.80 -14.77 14.11
CA THR A 79 -11.24 -14.67 12.72
C THR A 79 -10.47 -15.66 11.84
N ARG A 80 -11.10 -16.10 10.74
CA ARG A 80 -10.46 -16.89 9.67
C ARG A 80 -10.10 -16.04 8.45
N GLN A 81 -10.14 -14.72 8.57
CA GLN A 81 -9.75 -13.80 7.50
C GLN A 81 -8.25 -13.46 7.55
N PHE A 82 -7.78 -12.65 6.60
CA PHE A 82 -6.38 -12.32 6.36
C PHE A 82 -5.77 -11.35 7.37
N GLY A 83 -6.59 -10.81 8.26
CA GLY A 83 -6.19 -9.83 9.25
C GLY A 83 -7.26 -9.66 10.32
N LEU A 84 -6.82 -9.30 11.52
CA LEU A 84 -7.66 -8.93 12.65
C LEU A 84 -7.15 -7.60 13.18
N ASP A 85 -8.05 -6.67 13.49
CA ASP A 85 -7.70 -5.34 13.97
C ASP A 85 -8.61 -4.99 15.14
N ARG A 86 -8.06 -4.93 16.34
CA ARG A 86 -8.72 -4.38 17.53
C ARG A 86 -8.49 -2.89 17.56
N GLN A 87 -9.57 -2.13 17.52
CA GLN A 87 -9.57 -0.69 17.68
C GLN A 87 -10.11 -0.32 19.06
N VAL A 88 -9.32 0.42 19.82
CA VAL A 88 -9.68 0.91 21.15
C VAL A 88 -9.70 2.43 21.12
N GLU A 89 -10.76 3.01 21.67
CA GLU A 89 -10.87 4.43 21.90
C GLU A 89 -11.29 4.69 23.34
N MET A 90 -10.83 5.80 23.90
CA MET A 90 -11.17 6.25 25.24
C MET A 90 -11.91 7.58 25.16
N TYR A 91 -12.98 7.70 25.95
CA TYR A 91 -13.74 8.93 26.09
C TYR A 91 -12.95 9.93 26.93
N GLN A 92 -12.66 11.10 26.36
CA GLN A 92 -11.66 12.02 26.88
C GLN A 92 -12.06 13.47 26.61
N TRP A 93 -11.61 14.38 27.47
CA TRP A 93 -11.65 15.81 27.22
C TRP A 93 -10.67 16.21 26.12
N ARG A 94 -11.10 17.12 25.24
CA ARG A 94 -10.28 17.80 24.23
C ARG A 94 -10.54 19.30 24.35
N ALA A 95 -9.48 20.10 24.39
CA ALA A 95 -9.60 21.55 24.29
C ALA A 95 -10.15 21.94 22.90
N SER A 96 -11.10 22.87 22.85
CA SER A 96 -11.75 23.32 21.62
C SER A 96 -12.15 24.78 21.75
N GLY A 97 -11.47 25.65 21.00
CA GLY A 97 -11.64 27.10 21.14
C GLY A 97 -11.32 27.54 22.58
N ASP A 98 -12.25 28.25 23.20
CA ASP A 98 -12.12 28.75 24.57
C ASP A 98 -12.62 27.75 25.65
N GLY A 99 -12.97 26.51 25.26
CA GLY A 99 -13.56 25.52 26.15
C GLY A 99 -13.07 24.10 25.94
N TYR A 100 -13.89 23.14 26.36
CA TYR A 100 -13.60 21.71 26.27
C TYR A 100 -14.79 20.97 25.66
N THR A 101 -14.49 19.92 24.90
CA THR A 101 -15.48 18.97 24.40
C THR A 101 -15.05 17.55 24.78
N GLN A 102 -16.01 16.64 24.93
CA GLN A 102 -15.72 15.24 25.18
C GLN A 102 -15.76 14.47 23.86
N VAL A 103 -14.72 13.68 23.62
CA VAL A 103 -14.53 12.95 22.37
C VAL A 103 -14.06 11.53 22.66
N TRP A 104 -14.45 10.61 21.80
CA TRP A 104 -13.75 9.33 21.68
C TRP A 104 -12.45 9.55 20.91
N ASN A 105 -11.33 9.11 21.46
CA ASN A 105 -10.04 9.20 20.79
C ASN A 105 -9.23 7.91 21.00
N ALA A 106 -8.56 7.46 19.94
CA ALA A 106 -7.74 6.25 19.94
C ALA A 106 -6.39 6.43 20.67
N ALA A 107 -5.96 7.68 20.84
CA ALA A 107 -4.75 8.04 21.56
C ALA A 107 -5.07 8.79 22.87
N PRO A 108 -4.18 8.75 23.88
CA PRO A 108 -4.32 9.58 25.07
C PRO A 108 -4.23 11.06 24.66
N ILE A 109 -5.16 11.87 25.15
CA ILE A 109 -5.11 13.33 25.00
C ILE A 109 -4.41 13.89 26.22
N ASP A 110 -3.27 14.54 25.99
CA ASP A 110 -2.56 15.27 27.03
C ASP A 110 -3.47 16.38 27.59
N SER A 111 -3.76 16.28 28.88
CA SER A 111 -4.61 17.22 29.61
C SER A 111 -3.80 18.09 30.59
N ARG A 112 -2.47 18.11 30.46
CA ARG A 112 -1.63 19.04 31.22
C ARG A 112 -2.06 20.48 30.91
N GLY A 113 -2.42 21.22 31.95
CA GLY A 113 -2.93 22.59 31.84
C GLY A 113 -4.43 22.70 31.63
N PHE A 114 -5.17 21.59 31.55
CA PHE A 114 -6.63 21.64 31.59
C PHE A 114 -7.10 22.02 33.00
N ALA A 115 -8.36 22.45 33.12
CA ALA A 115 -8.98 22.67 34.42
C ALA A 115 -8.95 21.38 35.27
N PRO A 116 -8.88 21.47 36.63
CA PRO A 116 -8.73 20.29 37.50
C PRO A 116 -9.83 19.22 37.33
N ASP A 117 -11.04 19.63 36.97
CA ASP A 117 -12.20 18.75 36.71
C ASP A 117 -12.26 18.25 35.25
N ARG A 118 -11.20 18.49 34.47
CA ARG A 118 -11.06 18.12 33.05
C ARG A 118 -9.81 17.27 32.80
N ALA A 119 -9.28 16.62 33.82
CA ALA A 119 -8.15 15.70 33.68
C ALA A 119 -8.55 14.44 32.90
N ASN A 120 -7.69 14.01 31.97
CA ASN A 120 -7.79 12.72 31.27
C ASN A 120 -6.88 11.68 31.93
N PRO A 121 -7.22 10.39 31.85
CA PRO A 121 -6.26 9.34 32.17
C PRO A 121 -4.97 9.49 31.35
N PRO A 122 -3.79 9.33 31.96
CA PRO A 122 -2.52 9.64 31.29
C PRO A 122 -2.14 8.62 30.19
N LYS A 123 -2.81 7.47 30.14
CA LYS A 123 -2.59 6.42 29.15
C LYS A 123 -3.88 5.63 28.90
N LEU A 124 -3.97 5.00 27.73
CA LEU A 124 -4.98 3.97 27.52
C LEU A 124 -4.59 2.71 28.32
N PRO A 125 -5.50 2.11 29.09
CA PRO A 125 -5.24 0.85 29.81
C PRO A 125 -5.23 -0.36 28.87
N ILE A 126 -5.85 -0.25 27.69
CA ILE A 126 -5.88 -1.28 26.65
C ILE A 126 -5.51 -0.63 25.31
N GLU A 127 -4.58 -1.25 24.60
CA GLU A 127 -4.10 -0.74 23.32
C GLU A 127 -4.84 -1.38 22.14
N SER A 128 -4.98 -0.59 21.08
CA SER A 128 -5.31 -1.10 19.74
C SER A 128 -4.20 -2.06 19.28
N ARG A 129 -4.58 -3.11 18.55
CA ARG A 129 -3.62 -4.11 18.06
C ARG A 129 -4.09 -4.72 16.76
N ARG A 130 -3.13 -5.02 15.88
CA ARG A 130 -3.39 -5.60 14.57
C ARG A 130 -2.59 -6.87 14.38
N TRP A 131 -3.21 -7.85 13.75
CA TRP A 131 -2.64 -9.13 13.38
C TRP A 131 -2.85 -9.36 11.88
N TRP A 132 -1.88 -10.02 11.25
CA TRP A 132 -1.90 -10.36 9.83
C TRP A 132 -1.72 -11.86 9.66
N ALA A 133 -2.36 -12.43 8.65
CA ALA A 133 -2.14 -13.82 8.26
C ALA A 133 -0.70 -14.01 7.77
N SER A 134 0.04 -14.91 8.42
CA SER A 134 1.43 -15.25 8.07
C SER A 134 1.55 -16.40 7.07
N GLU A 135 0.47 -17.17 6.90
CA GLU A 135 0.41 -18.39 6.07
C GLU A 135 -0.60 -18.23 4.94
N ALA A 136 -0.85 -16.98 4.50
CA ALA A 136 -1.79 -16.72 3.44
C ALA A 136 -1.28 -17.30 2.11
N THR A 137 -2.12 -18.02 1.39
CA THR A 137 -1.79 -18.67 0.11
C THR A 137 -2.84 -18.40 -0.96
N LEU A 138 -2.43 -18.50 -2.22
CA LEU A 138 -3.27 -18.48 -3.40
C LEU A 138 -2.65 -19.48 -4.39
N ASP A 139 -3.45 -20.40 -4.92
CA ASP A 139 -2.99 -21.43 -5.86
C ASP A 139 -1.76 -22.22 -5.35
N GLY A 140 -1.71 -22.48 -4.04
CA GLY A 140 -0.62 -23.20 -3.37
C GLY A 140 0.65 -22.37 -3.13
N HIS A 141 0.72 -21.13 -3.62
CA HIS A 141 1.85 -20.22 -3.41
C HIS A 141 1.54 -19.21 -2.29
N PRO A 142 2.54 -18.84 -1.45
CA PRO A 142 2.34 -17.84 -0.41
C PRO A 142 2.08 -16.45 -1.01
N ILE A 143 1.17 -15.72 -0.37
CA ILE A 143 0.87 -14.31 -0.66
C ILE A 143 1.84 -13.44 0.14
N ASP A 144 2.49 -12.49 -0.54
CA ASP A 144 3.40 -11.56 0.11
C ASP A 144 2.63 -10.59 1.04
N ALA A 145 3.23 -10.22 2.17
CA ALA A 145 2.61 -9.32 3.15
C ALA A 145 2.22 -7.97 2.54
N SER A 146 2.97 -7.48 1.55
CA SER A 146 2.64 -6.24 0.83
C SER A 146 1.28 -6.33 0.12
N VAL A 147 0.93 -7.49 -0.43
CA VAL A 147 -0.38 -7.70 -1.07
C VAL A 147 -1.51 -7.54 -0.05
N LEU A 148 -1.37 -8.14 1.13
CA LEU A 148 -2.36 -8.02 2.21
C LEU A 148 -2.51 -6.56 2.67
N GLN A 149 -1.39 -5.87 2.86
CA GLN A 149 -1.37 -4.49 3.36
C GLN A 149 -1.91 -3.48 2.35
N THR A 150 -1.72 -3.73 1.05
CA THR A 150 -2.11 -2.80 -0.02
C THR A 150 -3.50 -3.07 -0.57
N LEU A 151 -3.86 -4.33 -0.80
CA LEU A 151 -5.15 -4.69 -1.43
C LEU A 151 -6.22 -5.08 -0.42
N GLY A 152 -5.84 -5.43 0.81
CA GLY A 152 -6.77 -5.86 1.83
C GLY A 152 -7.72 -4.74 2.27
N GLN A 153 -8.97 -5.13 2.53
CA GLN A 153 -10.04 -4.23 2.91
C GLN A 153 -10.49 -4.56 4.34
N TRP A 154 -10.33 -3.61 5.25
CA TRP A 154 -10.81 -3.74 6.62
C TRP A 154 -12.32 -3.57 6.67
N ARG A 155 -13.03 -4.57 7.19
CA ARG A 155 -14.48 -4.56 7.37
C ARG A 155 -14.84 -4.72 8.83
N VAL A 156 -15.93 -4.09 9.25
CA VAL A 156 -16.47 -4.25 10.61
C VAL A 156 -16.70 -5.73 10.89
N PHE A 157 -16.18 -6.19 12.02
CA PHE A 157 -16.31 -7.56 12.49
C PHE A 157 -16.94 -7.54 13.87
N ARG A 158 -18.04 -8.29 14.04
CA ARG A 158 -18.73 -8.45 15.32
C ARG A 158 -18.44 -9.84 15.90
N PRO A 159 -17.52 -9.96 16.87
CA PRO A 159 -17.24 -11.21 17.54
C PRO A 159 -18.43 -11.71 18.38
N ASN A 160 -18.39 -13.00 18.73
CA ASN A 160 -19.30 -13.53 19.73
C ASN A 160 -18.76 -13.23 21.15
N PHE A 161 -19.47 -12.38 21.89
CA PHE A 161 -19.08 -11.95 23.24
C PHE A 161 -19.65 -12.83 24.37
N SER A 162 -20.40 -13.90 24.07
CA SER A 162 -20.98 -14.78 25.10
C SER A 162 -19.94 -15.57 25.91
N ARG A 163 -18.65 -15.50 25.55
CA ARG A 163 -17.54 -16.20 26.22
C ARG A 163 -16.42 -15.26 26.66
N LEU A 164 -16.75 -14.00 26.95
CA LEU A 164 -15.75 -13.07 27.49
C LEU A 164 -15.14 -13.65 28.78
N PRO A 165 -13.81 -13.58 28.95
CA PRO A 165 -13.17 -13.90 30.21
C PRO A 165 -13.83 -13.16 31.38
N ALA A 166 -14.01 -13.83 32.52
CA ALA A 166 -14.79 -13.31 33.65
C ALA A 166 -14.27 -11.94 34.17
N ASN A 167 -12.96 -11.74 34.16
CA ASN A 167 -12.34 -10.47 34.52
C ASN A 167 -12.70 -9.33 33.55
N LEU A 168 -12.89 -9.64 32.27
CA LEU A 168 -13.32 -8.64 31.27
C LEU A 168 -14.82 -8.41 31.33
N ALA A 169 -15.62 -9.45 31.57
CA ALA A 169 -17.06 -9.31 31.74
C ALA A 169 -17.46 -8.43 32.95
N ALA A 170 -16.55 -8.24 33.91
CA ALA A 170 -16.74 -7.33 35.04
C ALA A 170 -16.54 -5.84 34.67
N SER A 171 -15.84 -5.55 33.58
CA SER A 171 -15.50 -4.17 33.16
C SER A 171 -16.04 -3.79 31.79
N PHE A 172 -16.52 -4.75 31.00
CA PHE A 172 -17.00 -4.55 29.65
C PHE A 172 -18.33 -5.24 29.43
N GLN A 173 -19.21 -4.56 28.72
CA GLN A 173 -20.48 -5.07 28.25
C GLN A 173 -20.59 -4.96 26.73
N PRO A 174 -21.36 -5.83 26.06
CA PRO A 174 -21.66 -5.67 24.65
C PRO A 174 -22.29 -4.32 24.34
N GLU A 175 -21.72 -3.59 23.39
CA GLU A 175 -22.20 -2.29 22.93
C GLU A 175 -22.15 -2.26 21.39
N GLY A 176 -23.32 -2.28 20.75
CA GLY A 176 -23.42 -2.36 19.29
C GLY A 176 -22.70 -3.58 18.70
N ASP A 177 -21.67 -3.32 17.88
CA ASP A 177 -20.80 -4.33 17.26
C ASP A 177 -19.53 -4.61 18.06
N GLY A 178 -19.37 -3.98 19.23
CA GLY A 178 -18.17 -4.02 20.05
C GLY A 178 -18.44 -4.25 21.54
N LEU A 179 -17.50 -3.78 22.35
CA LEU A 179 -17.58 -3.75 23.82
C LEU A 179 -17.40 -2.33 24.32
N GLY A 180 -18.15 -1.97 25.35
CA GLY A 180 -18.01 -0.70 26.07
C GLY A 180 -17.77 -0.94 27.56
N SER A 181 -17.01 -0.05 28.20
CA SER A 181 -16.87 -0.04 29.67
C SER A 181 -17.83 0.93 30.37
N ALA A 182 -18.53 1.77 29.61
CA ALA A 182 -19.48 2.72 30.15
C ALA A 182 -20.69 1.98 30.75
N GLU A 183 -21.09 2.40 31.95
CA GLU A 183 -22.28 1.88 32.63
C GLU A 183 -23.55 2.20 31.82
N ASN A 184 -23.66 3.44 31.32
CA ASN A 184 -24.67 3.88 30.36
C ASN A 184 -23.98 4.31 29.05
N PRO A 185 -24.11 3.56 27.94
CA PRO A 185 -23.51 3.91 26.66
C PRO A 185 -23.94 5.27 26.08
N LEU A 186 -25.10 5.79 26.49
CA LEU A 186 -25.58 7.11 26.07
C LEU A 186 -24.99 8.26 26.90
N GLU A 187 -24.37 7.93 28.04
CA GLU A 187 -23.78 8.89 28.98
C GLU A 187 -22.39 8.40 29.43
N PRO A 188 -21.42 8.24 28.50
CA PRO A 188 -20.08 7.77 28.84
C PRO A 188 -19.35 8.79 29.74
N ARG A 189 -18.50 8.29 30.64
CA ARG A 189 -17.64 9.08 31.52
C ARG A 189 -16.23 9.12 30.98
N VAL A 190 -15.49 10.18 31.33
CA VAL A 190 -14.09 10.29 30.95
C VAL A 190 -13.29 9.11 31.51
N GLY A 191 -12.56 8.44 30.63
CA GLY A 191 -11.85 7.20 30.92
C GLY A 191 -12.58 5.93 30.50
N ASP A 192 -13.86 6.01 30.14
CA ASP A 192 -14.55 4.86 29.54
C ASP A 192 -13.96 4.50 28.19
N LEU A 193 -14.02 3.21 27.86
CA LEU A 193 -13.42 2.62 26.68
C LEU A 193 -14.51 2.04 25.79
N ARG A 194 -14.29 2.15 24.48
CA ARG A 194 -15.01 1.38 23.47
C ARG A 194 -14.03 0.59 22.63
N ILE A 195 -14.38 -0.65 22.33
CA ILE A 195 -13.53 -1.60 21.64
C ILE A 195 -14.32 -2.22 20.51
N HIS A 196 -13.77 -2.12 19.30
CA HIS A 196 -14.35 -2.70 18.10
C HIS A 196 -13.32 -3.56 17.39
N TRP A 197 -13.80 -4.53 16.61
CA TRP A 197 -12.94 -5.34 15.77
C TRP A 197 -13.25 -5.12 14.29
N ARG A 198 -12.21 -5.26 13.49
CA ARG A 198 -12.31 -5.37 12.04
C ARG A 198 -11.54 -6.59 11.57
N GLU A 199 -11.96 -7.14 10.45
CA GLU A 199 -11.25 -8.22 9.78
C GLU A 199 -10.84 -7.79 8.37
N LEU A 200 -9.70 -8.29 7.91
CA LEU A 200 -9.16 -7.96 6.58
C LEU A 200 -9.65 -8.99 5.57
N GLN A 201 -10.45 -8.54 4.61
CA GLN A 201 -10.87 -9.37 3.48
C GLN A 201 -10.06 -8.97 2.24
N LEU A 202 -9.70 -9.94 1.40
CA LEU A 202 -9.08 -9.66 0.11
C LEU A 202 -10.15 -9.53 -0.98
N PRO A 203 -10.05 -8.54 -1.87
CA PRO A 203 -10.83 -8.53 -3.10
C PRO A 203 -10.34 -9.64 -4.05
N PRO A 204 -11.04 -9.89 -5.16
CA PRO A 204 -10.52 -10.70 -6.25
C PRO A 204 -9.15 -10.17 -6.70
N LEU A 205 -8.17 -11.05 -6.92
CA LEU A 205 -6.76 -10.71 -7.11
C LEU A 205 -6.30 -10.73 -8.58
N GLU A 206 -7.19 -11.08 -9.50
CA GLU A 206 -6.93 -11.19 -10.94
C GLU A 206 -6.42 -9.85 -11.48
N GLY A 207 -5.30 -9.88 -12.22
CA GLY A 207 -4.62 -8.70 -12.75
C GLY A 207 -3.94 -7.79 -11.71
N LYS A 208 -4.08 -8.06 -10.41
CA LYS A 208 -3.49 -7.25 -9.31
C LYS A 208 -2.27 -7.89 -8.69
N VAL A 209 -2.06 -9.17 -8.93
CA VAL A 209 -0.90 -9.92 -8.45
C VAL A 209 -0.21 -10.63 -9.60
N GLU A 210 1.06 -10.92 -9.41
CA GLU A 210 1.87 -11.74 -10.32
C GLU A 210 2.78 -12.65 -9.50
N LEU A 211 2.99 -13.88 -9.98
CA LEU A 211 3.85 -14.84 -9.32
C LEU A 211 5.32 -14.49 -9.59
N ARG A 212 6.06 -14.09 -8.54
CA ARG A 212 7.48 -13.75 -8.61
C ARG A 212 8.24 -14.44 -7.49
N ASP A 213 9.32 -15.14 -7.83
CA ASP A 213 10.12 -15.91 -6.89
C ASP A 213 9.29 -16.93 -6.07
N GLY A 214 8.26 -17.53 -6.71
CA GLY A 214 7.36 -18.48 -6.07
C GLY A 214 6.40 -17.88 -5.03
N ARG A 215 6.23 -16.55 -5.01
CA ARG A 215 5.28 -15.83 -4.14
C ARG A 215 4.40 -14.89 -4.96
N TRP A 216 3.14 -14.76 -4.56
CA TRP A 216 2.26 -13.75 -5.14
C TRP A 216 2.65 -12.38 -4.61
N ARG A 217 3.07 -11.50 -5.51
CA ARG A 217 3.40 -10.10 -5.21
C ARG A 217 2.46 -9.18 -5.98
N LEU A 218 2.37 -7.92 -5.55
CA LEU A 218 1.62 -6.90 -6.29
C LEU A 218 2.12 -6.83 -7.73
N SER A 219 1.19 -6.74 -8.67
CA SER A 219 1.53 -6.47 -10.05
C SER A 219 2.18 -5.09 -10.17
N SER A 220 3.07 -4.90 -11.14
CA SER A 220 3.70 -3.59 -11.37
C SER A 220 2.68 -2.44 -11.50
N SER A 221 1.53 -2.69 -12.13
CA SER A 221 0.45 -1.70 -12.24
C SER A 221 -0.23 -1.41 -10.90
N ALA A 222 -0.56 -2.46 -10.13
CA ALA A 222 -1.16 -2.32 -8.80
C ALA A 222 -0.22 -1.61 -7.81
N ALA A 223 1.07 -1.94 -7.85
CA ALA A 223 2.09 -1.27 -7.03
C ALA A 223 2.21 0.22 -7.36
N GLN A 224 2.22 0.58 -8.65
CA GLN A 224 2.26 1.98 -9.07
C GLN A 224 1.00 2.75 -8.67
N ALA A 225 -0.18 2.12 -8.79
CA ALA A 225 -1.44 2.69 -8.35
C ALA A 225 -1.45 2.96 -6.84
N ALA A 226 -0.97 2.00 -6.04
CA ALA A 226 -0.85 2.13 -4.60
C ALA A 226 0.10 3.26 -4.19
N LEU A 227 1.26 3.37 -4.85
CA LEU A 227 2.22 4.45 -4.59
C LEU A 227 1.62 5.82 -4.93
N SER A 228 0.90 5.92 -6.04
CA SER A 228 0.22 7.14 -6.47
C SER A 228 -0.86 7.56 -5.48
N ALA A 229 -1.66 6.61 -4.98
CA ALA A 229 -2.68 6.85 -3.97
C ALA A 229 -2.07 7.32 -2.64
N ALA A 230 -0.99 6.67 -2.17
CA ALA A 230 -0.29 7.07 -0.95
C ALA A 230 0.26 8.50 -1.04
N ASN A 231 0.84 8.86 -2.19
CA ASN A 231 1.34 10.23 -2.43
C ASN A 231 0.20 11.26 -2.44
N ALA A 232 -0.95 10.92 -3.03
CA ALA A 232 -2.13 11.80 -3.03
C ALA A 232 -2.67 12.02 -1.61
N SER A 233 -2.72 10.99 -0.77
CA SER A 233 -3.14 11.12 0.63
C SER A 233 -2.20 12.04 1.44
N ASN A 234 -0.89 11.94 1.22
CA ASN A 234 0.08 12.81 1.89
C ASN A 234 0.05 14.26 1.36
N ALA A 235 -0.32 14.46 0.09
CA ALA A 235 -0.40 15.79 -0.50
C ALA A 235 -1.64 16.60 -0.06
N VAL A 236 -2.64 15.95 0.53
CA VAL A 236 -3.93 16.58 0.93
C VAL A 236 -3.94 17.04 2.40
N GLU A 237 -2.88 16.83 3.18
CA GLU A 237 -2.71 17.52 4.47
C GLU A 237 -2.38 19.00 4.26
N LEU A 238 -3.39 19.81 3.95
CA LEU A 238 -3.30 21.27 4.00
C LEU A 238 -3.21 21.71 5.47
N PRO A 239 -2.32 22.66 5.82
CA PRO A 239 -2.29 23.22 7.17
C PRO A 239 -3.64 23.91 7.46
N GLU A 240 -4.28 23.46 8.54
CA GLU A 240 -5.63 23.82 9.06
C GLU A 240 -5.87 25.34 9.28
N ASN A 241 -4.88 26.19 8.98
CA ASN A 241 -4.90 27.62 9.29
C ASN A 241 -4.98 28.55 8.05
N GLN A 242 -5.06 28.03 6.81
CA GLN A 242 -5.12 28.87 5.59
C GLN A 242 -6.53 29.04 4.97
N ASP A 243 -7.56 28.36 5.48
CA ASP A 243 -8.89 28.39 4.85
C ASP A 243 -9.68 29.69 5.05
N ARG A 244 -9.29 30.55 6.01
CA ARG A 244 -10.00 31.81 6.26
C ARG A 244 -9.56 32.98 5.37
N ALA A 245 -8.47 32.86 4.62
CA ALA A 245 -7.91 33.97 3.84
C ALA A 245 -8.23 33.92 2.34
N LEU A 246 -8.47 32.74 1.75
CA LEU A 246 -8.57 32.57 0.29
C LEU A 246 -10.02 32.44 -0.24
N LEU A 247 -10.99 32.16 0.64
CA LEU A 247 -12.41 32.03 0.28
C LEU A 247 -13.05 33.28 -0.37
N PRO A 248 -12.77 34.54 0.06
CA PRO A 248 -13.40 35.70 -0.58
C PRO A 248 -12.88 35.98 -2.00
N TRP A 249 -11.64 35.60 -2.32
CA TRP A 249 -11.06 35.83 -3.65
C TRP A 249 -11.60 34.86 -4.72
N LEU A 250 -11.81 33.59 -4.37
CA LEU A 250 -12.37 32.60 -5.30
C LEU A 250 -13.86 32.87 -5.60
N LEU A 251 -14.63 33.32 -4.60
CA LEU A 251 -16.03 33.72 -4.80
C LEU A 251 -16.17 35.01 -5.62
N GLY A 252 -15.25 35.97 -5.47
CA GLY A 252 -15.20 37.19 -6.27
C GLY A 252 -14.85 36.94 -7.75
N GLY A 253 -13.95 36.01 -8.04
CA GLY A 253 -13.57 35.66 -9.42
C GLY A 253 -14.73 35.04 -10.22
N ALA A 254 -15.50 34.14 -9.60
CA ALA A 254 -16.61 33.45 -10.26
C ALA A 254 -17.78 34.40 -10.60
N THR A 255 -18.05 35.41 -9.75
CA THR A 255 -19.13 36.39 -10.00
C THR A 255 -18.82 37.32 -11.18
N VAL A 256 -17.56 37.74 -11.34
CA VAL A 256 -17.13 38.60 -12.46
C VAL A 256 -17.30 37.88 -13.80
N VAL A 257 -16.98 36.60 -13.88
CA VAL A 257 -17.10 35.81 -15.13
C VAL A 257 -18.57 35.63 -15.53
N VAL A 258 -19.47 35.38 -14.56
CA VAL A 258 -20.91 35.23 -14.83
C VAL A 258 -21.51 36.56 -15.30
N ILE A 259 -21.16 37.68 -14.68
CA ILE A 259 -21.65 39.00 -15.07
C ILE A 259 -21.13 39.37 -16.48
N ALA A 260 -19.85 39.14 -16.76
CA ALA A 260 -19.28 39.36 -18.09
C ALA A 260 -19.98 38.51 -19.16
N GLY A 261 -20.25 37.23 -18.86
CA GLY A 261 -21.00 36.34 -19.74
C GLY A 261 -22.43 36.80 -20.02
N LEU A 262 -23.14 37.30 -19.00
CA LEU A 262 -24.50 37.82 -19.15
C LEU A 262 -24.55 39.13 -19.95
N ILE A 263 -23.59 40.04 -19.74
CA ILE A 263 -23.48 41.29 -20.49
C ILE A 263 -23.18 40.98 -21.96
N TRP A 264 -22.22 40.10 -22.24
CA TRP A 264 -21.88 39.70 -23.61
C TRP A 264 -23.08 39.08 -24.34
N ARG A 265 -23.84 38.21 -23.66
CA ARG A 265 -25.05 37.59 -24.21
C ARG A 265 -26.15 38.60 -24.51
N ARG A 266 -26.28 39.67 -23.71
CA ARG A 266 -27.23 40.77 -23.95
C ARG A 266 -26.83 41.65 -25.12
N VAL A 267 -25.54 41.97 -25.26
CA VAL A 267 -25.02 42.77 -26.39
C VAL A 267 -25.19 42.04 -27.70
N ARG A 268 -24.93 40.73 -27.74
CA ARG A 268 -25.10 39.92 -28.95
C ARG A 268 -26.54 39.89 -29.45
N ARG A 269 -27.53 39.72 -28.56
CA ARG A 269 -28.95 39.72 -28.92
C ARG A 269 -29.45 41.06 -29.48
N ARG A 270 -28.79 42.19 -29.15
CA ARG A 270 -29.14 43.51 -29.68
C ARG A 270 -28.53 43.82 -31.04
N ARG A 271 -27.61 42.98 -31.53
CA ARG A 271 -26.99 43.14 -32.86
C ARG A 271 -27.65 42.26 -33.93
N GLU A 272 -28.52 41.34 -33.51
CA GLU A 272 -29.23 40.38 -34.37
C GLU A 272 -30.72 40.76 -34.55
N ALA A 273 -31.15 41.93 -34.03
CA ALA A 273 -32.48 42.53 -34.17
C ALA A 273 -32.34 43.95 -34.73
#